data_AF-A0A2E6REP2-F1
#
_entry.id   AF-A0A2E6REP2-F1
#
_cell.length_a   1.000
_cell.length_b   1.000
_cell.length_c   1.000
_cell.angle_alpha   90.00
_cell.angle_beta   90.00
_cell.angle_gamma   90.00
#
_symmetry.space_group_name_H-M   'P 1'
#
loop_
_entity.id
_entity.type
_entity.pdbx_description
1 polymer ?
#
loop_
_entity_poly.entity_id
_entity_poly.type
_entity_poly.pdbx_seq_one_letter_code
_entity_poly.pdbx_strand_id
1 'polypeptide(L)'
;MAAPAREVSVSNFLGAVIFAPIVETLVLIGGIKILGSVSSRPVVVAMLSALVWGLFHGSFGALWFFGTVWSFFVLSCAYLAWRGRSFKAGFIAASVPHALVNLTAMSIIVLETV
;
A
#
# COMPACT_ATOMS: atom_id res chain seq x y z
N MET A 1 14.97 -17.89 -9.64
CA MET A 1 14.48 -17.27 -8.39
C MET A 1 14.00 -18.39 -7.49
N ALA A 2 14.42 -18.40 -6.22
CA ALA A 2 13.86 -19.31 -5.24
C ALA A 2 12.37 -18.99 -5.03
N ALA A 3 11.56 -20.00 -4.70
CA ALA A 3 10.18 -19.76 -4.30
C ALA A 3 10.16 -18.86 -3.04
N PRO A 4 9.21 -17.92 -2.92
CA PRO A 4 9.08 -17.12 -1.71
C PRO A 4 8.85 -18.03 -0.51
N ALA A 5 9.52 -17.73 0.61
CA ALA A 5 9.34 -18.46 1.86
C ALA A 5 7.87 -18.42 2.27
N ARG A 6 7.29 -19.58 2.56
CA ARG A 6 5.88 -19.72 2.96
C ARG A 6 5.69 -19.74 4.48
N GLU A 7 6.76 -19.86 5.26
CA GLU A 7 6.65 -19.83 6.71
C GLU A 7 6.27 -18.43 7.23
N VAL A 8 5.15 -18.34 7.93
CA VAL A 8 4.66 -17.11 8.53
C VAL A 8 4.96 -17.10 10.02
N SER A 9 5.94 -16.30 10.44
CA SER A 9 6.14 -16.00 11.86
C SER A 9 5.11 -14.96 12.34
N VAL A 10 4.82 -14.95 13.65
CA VAL A 10 3.96 -13.92 14.28
C VAL A 10 4.51 -12.52 14.02
N SER A 11 5.84 -12.36 14.03
CA SER A 11 6.50 -11.09 13.74
C SER A 11 6.25 -10.63 12.29
N ASN A 12 6.37 -11.53 11.31
CA ASN A 12 6.10 -11.22 9.90
C ASN A 12 4.63 -10.86 9.70
N PHE A 13 3.72 -11.58 10.37
CA PHE A 13 2.29 -11.30 10.31
C PHE A 13 1.94 -9.92 10.86
N LEU A 14 2.36 -9.59 12.08
CA LEU A 14 2.09 -8.27 12.68
C LEU A 14 2.79 -7.15 11.91
N GLY A 15 3.99 -7.43 11.39
CA GLY A 15 4.74 -6.54 10.51
C GLY A 15 3.94 -6.18 9.26
N ALA A 16 3.45 -7.18 8.53
CA ALA A 16 2.72 -6.99 7.28
C ALA A 16 1.32 -6.41 7.48
N VAL A 17 0.61 -6.78 8.55
CA VAL A 17 -0.81 -6.42 8.74
C VAL A 17 -1.01 -5.11 9.49
N ILE A 18 -0.11 -4.76 10.41
CA ILE A 18 -0.29 -3.59 11.29
C ILE A 18 0.79 -2.55 11.02
N PHE A 19 2.05 -2.95 11.17
CA PHE A 19 3.16 -1.99 11.17
C PHE A 19 3.38 -1.37 9.79
N ALA A 20 3.52 -2.20 8.75
CA ALA A 20 3.76 -1.74 7.39
C ALA A 20 2.63 -0.85 6.86
N PRO A 21 1.33 -1.19 6.99
CA PRO A 21 0.25 -0.31 6.54
C PRO A 21 0.28 1.09 7.17
N ILE A 22 0.65 1.20 8.45
CA ILE A 22 0.79 2.50 9.13
C ILE A 22 1.94 3.29 8.52
N VAL A 23 3.14 2.70 8.48
CA VAL A 23 4.37 3.38 8.03
C VAL A 23 4.29 3.73 6.55
N GLU A 24 3.91 2.77 5.70
CA GLU A 24 3.81 2.96 4.26
C GLU A 24 2.72 3.97 3.90
N THR A 25 1.61 4.02 4.65
CA THR A 25 0.60 5.07 4.44
C THR A 25 1.17 6.46 4.77
N LEU A 26 1.97 6.62 5.83
CA LEU A 26 2.63 7.89 6.13
C LEU A 26 3.60 8.29 5.01
N VAL A 27 4.38 7.35 4.49
CA VAL A 27 5.29 7.57 3.34
C VAL A 27 4.49 7.93 2.08
N LEU A 28 3.39 7.23 1.78
CA LEU A 28 2.48 7.52 0.68
C LEU A 28 1.94 8.94 0.77
N ILE A 29 1.53 9.39 1.97
CA ILE A 29 1.03 10.74 2.17
C ILE A 29 2.12 11.78 1.88
N GLY A 30 3.35 11.55 2.36
CA GLY A 30 4.50 12.38 2.02
C GLY A 30 4.76 12.43 0.51
N GLY A 31 4.72 11.28 -0.15
CA GLY A 31 4.86 11.14 -1.60
C GLY A 31 3.77 11.89 -2.38
N ILE A 32 2.50 11.74 -1.98
CA ILE A 32 1.37 12.47 -2.59
C ILE A 32 1.55 13.98 -2.45
N LYS A 33 2.09 14.47 -1.32
CA LYS A 33 2.37 15.91 -1.15
C LYS A 33 3.43 16.39 -2.14
N ILE A 34 4.48 15.60 -2.37
CA ILE A 34 5.54 15.93 -3.35
C ILE A 34 4.97 15.88 -4.76
N LEU A 35 4.27 14.80 -5.13
CA LEU A 35 3.68 14.60 -6.45
C LEU A 35 2.56 15.58 -6.77
N GLY A 36 1.88 16.13 -5.76
CA GLY A 36 0.91 17.20 -5.92
C GLY A 36 1.50 18.49 -6.51
N SER A 37 2.82 18.66 -6.48
CA SER A 37 3.49 19.76 -7.19
C SER A 37 3.56 19.56 -8.71
N VAL A 38 3.38 18.32 -9.20
CA VAL A 38 3.39 17.97 -10.63
C VAL A 38 2.02 18.17 -11.28
N SER A 39 0.94 17.94 -10.53
CA SER A 39 -0.43 18.06 -11.04
C SER A 39 -1.41 18.38 -9.91
N SER A 40 -2.38 19.25 -10.19
CA SER A 40 -3.50 19.55 -9.29
C SER A 40 -4.66 18.54 -9.41
N ARG A 41 -4.66 17.68 -10.44
CA ARG A 41 -5.72 16.67 -10.64
C ARG A 41 -5.48 15.47 -9.72
N PRO A 42 -6.38 15.15 -8.76
CA PRO A 42 -6.15 14.09 -7.77
C PRO A 42 -5.89 12.72 -8.40
N VAL A 43 -6.63 12.36 -9.46
CA VAL A 43 -6.46 11.07 -10.15
C VAL A 43 -5.06 10.94 -10.76
N VAL A 44 -4.51 12.01 -11.33
CA VAL A 44 -3.16 12.00 -11.91
C VAL A 44 -2.12 11.80 -10.80
N VAL A 45 -2.27 12.49 -9.66
CA VAL A 45 -1.37 12.31 -8.50
C VAL A 45 -1.43 10.87 -7.97
N ALA A 46 -2.63 10.28 -7.89
CA ALA A 46 -2.81 8.90 -7.49
C ALA A 46 -2.14 7.92 -8.47
N MET A 47 -2.27 8.14 -9.79
CA MET A 47 -1.60 7.32 -10.81
C MET A 47 -0.07 7.41 -10.70
N LEU A 48 0.48 8.62 -10.53
CA LEU A 48 1.92 8.80 -10.35
C LEU A 48 2.43 8.11 -9.08
N SER A 49 1.70 8.27 -7.96
CA SER A 49 2.00 7.60 -6.69
C SER A 49 2.03 6.08 -6.87
N ALA A 50 0.98 5.53 -7.49
CA ALA A 50 0.87 4.10 -7.78
C ALA A 50 2.02 3.56 -8.61
N LEU A 51 2.44 4.29 -9.65
CA LEU A 51 3.57 3.89 -10.49
C LEU A 51 4.90 3.93 -9.72
N VAL A 52 5.12 4.93 -8.87
CA VAL A 52 6.33 5.00 -8.02
C VAL A 52 6.40 3.81 -7.08
N TRP A 53 5.29 3.50 -6.38
CA TRP A 53 5.22 2.34 -5.48
C TRP A 53 5.35 1.02 -6.23
N GLY A 54 4.70 0.90 -7.39
CA GLY A 54 4.80 -0.24 -8.28
C GLY A 54 6.21 -0.52 -8.73
N LEU A 55 6.94 0.51 -9.20
CA LEU A 55 8.33 0.39 -9.64
C LEU A 55 9.25 0.02 -8.47
N PHE A 56 9.06 0.63 -7.30
CA PHE A 56 9.80 0.27 -6.09
C PHE A 56 9.59 -1.20 -5.73
N HIS A 57 8.35 -1.68 -5.67
CA HIS A 57 8.06 -3.08 -5.34
C HIS A 57 8.47 -4.06 -6.45
N GLY A 58 8.31 -3.65 -7.70
CA GLY A 58 8.73 -4.42 -8.87
C GLY A 58 10.23 -4.72 -8.89
N SER A 59 11.04 -3.90 -8.21
CA SER A 59 12.47 -4.15 -8.04
C SER A 59 12.78 -5.36 -7.15
N PHE A 60 11.85 -5.77 -6.27
CA PHE A 60 11.95 -7.00 -5.47
C PHE A 60 11.37 -8.22 -6.19
N GLY A 61 10.46 -8.02 -7.15
CA GLY A 61 9.89 -9.09 -7.98
C GLY A 61 8.89 -8.56 -9.01
N ALA A 62 9.00 -9.02 -10.26
CA ALA A 62 8.22 -8.49 -11.38
C ALA A 62 6.70 -8.57 -11.17
N LEU A 63 6.20 -9.64 -10.56
CA LEU A 63 4.77 -9.81 -10.29
C LEU A 63 4.26 -8.86 -9.19
N TRP A 64 5.14 -8.36 -8.32
CA TRP A 64 4.76 -7.46 -7.23
C TRP A 64 4.41 -6.07 -7.79
N PHE A 65 4.90 -5.72 -8.98
CA PHE A 65 4.54 -4.48 -9.66
C PHE A 65 3.03 -4.32 -9.80
N PHE A 66 2.33 -5.29 -10.41
CA PHE A 66 0.92 -5.14 -10.79
C PHE A 66 -0.01 -5.03 -9.57
N GLY A 67 0.19 -5.90 -8.58
CA GLY A 67 -0.58 -5.87 -7.33
C GLY A 67 -0.35 -4.57 -6.57
N THR A 68 0.90 -4.12 -6.47
CA THR A 68 1.25 -2.87 -5.79
C THR A 68 0.69 -1.65 -6.52
N VAL A 69 0.83 -1.54 -7.84
CA VAL A 69 0.28 -0.41 -8.61
C VAL A 69 -1.21 -0.27 -8.34
N TRP A 70 -1.97 -1.37 -8.45
CA TRP A 70 -3.41 -1.30 -8.25
C TRP A 70 -3.79 -0.91 -6.82
N SER A 71 -3.20 -1.58 -5.82
CA SER A 71 -3.45 -1.27 -4.41
C SER A 71 -3.11 0.19 -4.11
N PHE A 72 -1.90 0.65 -4.41
CA PHE A 72 -1.46 2.00 -4.09
C PHE A 72 -2.21 3.08 -4.88
N PHE A 73 -2.75 2.77 -6.06
CA PHE A 73 -3.70 3.66 -6.75
C PHE A 73 -4.97 3.86 -5.94
N VAL A 74 -5.62 2.77 -5.51
CA VAL A 74 -6.85 2.82 -4.71
C VAL A 74 -6.62 3.51 -3.37
N LEU A 75 -5.51 3.18 -2.68
CA LEU A 75 -5.15 3.80 -1.41
C LEU A 75 -4.86 5.30 -1.56
N SER A 76 -4.17 5.71 -2.63
CA SER A 76 -3.93 7.12 -2.94
C SER A 76 -5.23 7.88 -3.21
N CYS A 77 -6.15 7.27 -3.97
CA CYS A 77 -7.49 7.82 -4.22
C CYS A 77 -8.28 7.97 -2.91
N ALA A 78 -8.25 6.96 -2.03
CA ALA A 78 -8.94 7.02 -0.74
C ALA A 78 -8.39 8.14 0.15
N TYR A 79 -7.05 8.28 0.24
CA TYR A 79 -6.43 9.39 0.95
C TYR A 79 -6.89 10.74 0.40
N LEU A 80 -6.77 10.95 -0.92
CA LEU A 80 -7.08 12.22 -1.58
C LEU A 80 -8.56 12.60 -1.44
N ALA A 81 -9.47 11.62 -1.52
CA ALA A 81 -10.92 11.85 -1.37
C ALA A 81 -11.30 12.30 0.04
N TRP A 82 -10.63 11.77 1.07
CA TRP A 82 -10.97 12.05 2.47
C TRP A 82 -10.10 13.12 3.14
N ARG A 83 -8.94 13.45 2.55
CA ARG A 83 -8.00 14.44 3.11
C ARG A 83 -8.60 15.84 3.25
N GLY A 84 -9.55 16.19 2.39
CA GLY A 84 -10.31 17.44 2.47
C GLY A 84 -11.11 17.60 3.77
N ARG A 85 -11.48 16.50 4.43
CA ARG A 85 -12.15 16.53 5.74
C ARG A 85 -11.16 16.69 6.89
N SER A 86 -10.11 15.87 6.92
CA SER A 86 -8.99 16.00 7.85
C SER A 86 -7.83 15.09 7.46
N PHE A 87 -6.63 15.32 8.03
CA PHE A 87 -5.50 14.42 7.86
C PHE A 87 -5.83 13.02 8.36
N LYS A 88 -6.45 12.92 9.55
CA LYS A 88 -6.83 11.66 10.18
C LYS A 88 -7.82 10.87 9.32
N ALA A 89 -8.83 11.54 8.75
CA ALA A 89 -9.80 10.90 7.87
C ALA A 89 -9.13 10.32 6.61
N GLY A 90 -8.26 11.09 5.95
CA GLY A 90 -7.48 10.60 4.81
C GLY A 90 -6.56 9.44 5.18
N PHE A 91 -5.84 9.55 6.30
CA PHE A 91 -4.95 8.50 6.78
C PHE A 91 -5.72 7.19 7.02
N ILE A 92 -6.83 7.23 7.76
CA ILE A 92 -7.67 6.04 8.04
C ILE A 92 -8.25 5.47 6.74
N ALA A 93 -8.71 6.32 5.82
CA ALA A 93 -9.28 5.88 4.55
C ALA A 93 -8.27 5.10 3.68
N ALA A 94 -6.97 5.34 3.84
CA ALA A 94 -5.92 4.58 3.16
C ALA A 94 -5.38 3.41 4.02
N SER A 95 -5.05 3.64 5.29
CA SER A 95 -4.36 2.62 6.10
C SER A 95 -5.23 1.43 6.47
N VAL A 96 -6.54 1.62 6.66
CA VAL A 96 -7.45 0.50 7.01
C VAL A 96 -7.63 -0.46 5.84
N PRO A 97 -8.01 -0.03 4.62
CA PRO A 97 -8.05 -0.94 3.47
C PRO A 97 -6.70 -1.59 3.18
N HIS A 98 -5.59 -0.87 3.38
CA HIS A 98 -4.25 -1.44 3.23
C HIS A 98 -4.01 -2.60 4.20
N ALA A 99 -4.29 -2.39 5.50
CA ALA A 99 -4.19 -3.44 6.50
C ALA A 99 -5.09 -4.64 6.19
N LEU A 100 -6.31 -4.40 5.69
CA LEU A 100 -7.23 -5.47 5.32
C LEU A 100 -6.74 -6.29 4.13
N VAL A 101 -6.19 -5.65 3.09
CA VAL A 101 -5.59 -6.36 1.95
C VAL A 101 -4.43 -7.24 2.40
N ASN A 102 -3.54 -6.69 3.25
CA ASN A 102 -2.41 -7.46 3.77
C ASN A 102 -2.88 -8.59 4.70
N LEU A 103 -3.90 -8.35 5.53
CA LEU A 103 -4.52 -9.37 6.37
C LEU A 103 -5.06 -10.52 5.51
N THR A 104 -5.80 -10.22 4.44
CA THR A 104 -6.31 -11.24 3.52
C THR A 104 -5.17 -12.05 2.90
N ALA A 105 -4.14 -11.39 2.35
CA ALA A 105 -3.01 -12.07 1.75
C ALA A 105 -2.26 -12.97 2.76
N MET A 106 -1.95 -12.45 3.95
CA MET A 106 -1.28 -13.22 5.00
C MET A 106 -2.13 -14.38 5.52
N SER A 107 -3.46 -14.19 5.62
CA SER A 107 -4.37 -15.26 6.05
C SER A 107 -4.43 -16.40 5.04
N ILE A 108 -4.41 -16.10 3.74
CA ILE A 108 -4.35 -17.12 2.69
C ILE A 108 -3.05 -17.93 2.81
N ILE A 109 -1.90 -17.25 2.97
CA ILE A 109 -0.61 -17.93 3.13
C ILE A 109 -0.61 -18.83 4.38
N VAL A 110 -1.11 -18.33 5.51
CA VAL A 110 -1.23 -19.14 6.74
C VAL A 110 -2.09 -20.38 6.50
N LEU A 111 -3.26 -20.23 5.88
CA LEU A 111 -4.17 -21.37 5.61
C LEU A 111 -3.59 -22.40 4.63
N GLU A 112 -2.69 -22.01 3.72
CA GLU A 112 -1.98 -22.95 2.83
C GLU A 112 -0.81 -23.67 3.52
N THR A 113 -0.39 -23.23 4.70
CA THR A 113 0.76 -23.77 5.44
C THR A 113 0.38 -24.69 6.60
N VAL A 114 -0.91 -24.79 6.93
CA VAL A 114 -1.49 -25.67 7.95
C VAL A 114 -2.11 -26.89 7.28
#